data_AF-A0A8J4BQC6-F1
#
_entry.id   AF-A0A8J4BQC6-F1
#
_cell.length_a   1.000
_cell.length_b   1.000
_cell.length_c   1.000
_cell.angle_alpha   90.00
_cell.angle_beta   90.00
_cell.angle_gamma   90.00
#
_symmetry.space_group_name_H-M   'P 1'
#
loop_
_entity.id
_entity.type
_entity.pdbx_description
1 polymer ?
#
loop_
_entity_poly.entity_id
_entity_poly.type
_entity_poly.pdbx_seq_one_letter_code
_entity_poly.pdbx_strand_id
1 'polypeptide(L)'
;MWTPLPQQQSFNCSLGIFSKGTVMQEILHNFGLYHGWKDGVEYDDSSTAMGFGGSCPSAPELWRLGWATPLVLLNSSSFPLAIYEKFILPATYVGPTGVMVKIQPDWLGNQAYTKNMYLALRAKAAGDRDLLDQFNGKLNIHELNRFFDNRFLPGGDPKVSLTGALDPGSSITRFDYKLHLLVGVFDKTTSTIILTVCRFVTGPNECIFPSSPLSPMPPSPWSPPPSPPNPPSPRPTFPKSPPPSPLNPPRPRPLSPKIPLPSPPNPASPRPPSPQSLLLSSPPNPPRPRPRSPPSPFSPPKPHAIELGSSFTEFAGPNVGSNKSFRDPQAMAIWVNAGASSYASTVTAATFTTTITIAGQATQALLDIMVDDIADVFINGANITTVKWGWRWSGDYTNRPIKINLPVGTSTLSLRVQNTGGPARVAAYLSSSDGNTVLTRTNSAWTYTVG
;
A
#
# COMPACT_ATOMS: atom_id res chain seq x y z
N MET A 1 -27.95 -24.44 -48.89
CA MET A 1 -26.49 -24.55 -49.08
C MET A 1 -25.84 -23.70 -47.99
N TRP A 2 -25.71 -24.28 -46.80
CA TRP A 2 -25.10 -23.68 -45.61
C TRP A 2 -23.90 -24.55 -45.28
N THR A 3 -22.70 -23.99 -45.41
CA THR A 3 -21.46 -24.62 -44.99
C THR A 3 -21.38 -24.60 -43.46
N PRO A 4 -21.29 -25.76 -42.78
CA PRO A 4 -21.00 -25.79 -41.36
C PRO A 4 -19.49 -25.59 -41.16
N LEU A 5 -19.12 -24.64 -40.30
CA LEU A 5 -17.83 -24.63 -39.63
C LEU A 5 -17.90 -25.57 -38.42
N PRO A 6 -16.95 -26.50 -38.28
CA PRO A 6 -16.59 -26.98 -36.96
C PRO A 6 -15.07 -26.89 -36.75
N GLN A 7 -14.63 -25.92 -35.96
CA GLN A 7 -13.51 -26.18 -35.05
C GLN A 7 -14.10 -26.40 -33.67
N GLN A 8 -14.47 -27.66 -33.44
CA GLN A 8 -14.71 -28.22 -32.13
C GLN A 8 -13.36 -28.18 -31.41
N GLN A 9 -13.13 -27.19 -30.55
CA GLN A 9 -12.07 -27.29 -29.54
C GLN A 9 -12.48 -28.41 -28.60
N SER A 10 -11.96 -29.61 -28.84
CA SER A 10 -12.03 -30.70 -27.89
C SER A 10 -11.23 -30.28 -26.66
N PHE A 11 -11.92 -29.86 -25.60
CA PHE A 11 -11.34 -29.82 -24.27
C PHE A 11 -11.01 -31.27 -23.89
N ASN A 12 -9.77 -31.68 -24.14
CA ASN A 12 -9.26 -32.93 -23.63
C ASN A 12 -9.19 -32.79 -22.11
N CYS A 13 -10.22 -33.25 -21.40
CA CYS A 13 -10.35 -33.16 -19.94
C CYS A 13 -9.17 -33.75 -19.15
N SER A 14 -8.26 -34.46 -19.83
CA SER A 14 -7.01 -34.97 -19.26
C SER A 14 -5.92 -33.91 -19.03
N LEU A 15 -6.06 -32.68 -19.55
CA LEU A 15 -5.01 -31.65 -19.44
C LEU A 15 -5.38 -30.48 -18.51
N GLY A 16 -6.67 -30.18 -18.32
CA GLY A 16 -7.12 -28.97 -17.63
C GLY A 16 -6.72 -28.88 -16.15
N ILE A 17 -7.24 -29.79 -15.31
CA ILE A 17 -6.98 -29.75 -13.86
C ILE A 17 -5.55 -30.18 -13.47
N PHE A 18 -4.81 -30.81 -14.39
CA PHE A 18 -3.43 -31.24 -14.16
C PHE A 18 -2.42 -30.20 -14.66
N SER A 19 -2.86 -29.20 -15.43
CA SER A 19 -2.04 -28.06 -15.83
C SER A 19 -1.98 -27.06 -14.68
N LYS A 20 -0.79 -26.90 -14.10
CA LYS A 20 -0.50 -25.87 -13.08
C LYS A 20 -0.94 -24.48 -13.55
N GLY A 21 -0.70 -24.15 -14.82
CA GLY A 21 -1.08 -22.87 -15.41
C GLY A 21 -2.60 -22.67 -15.36
N THR A 22 -3.38 -23.65 -15.83
CA THR A 22 -4.85 -23.58 -15.82
C THR A 22 -5.42 -23.48 -14.41
N VAL A 23 -4.94 -24.30 -13.46
CA VAL A 23 -5.42 -24.21 -12.06
C VAL A 23 -5.12 -22.84 -11.45
N MET A 24 -3.91 -22.32 -11.68
CA MET A 24 -3.54 -20.99 -11.21
C MET A 24 -4.39 -19.89 -11.88
N GLN A 25 -4.61 -19.99 -13.19
CA GLN A 25 -5.44 -19.04 -13.94
C GLN A 25 -6.85 -18.92 -13.37
N GLU A 26 -7.53 -20.06 -13.14
CA GLU A 26 -8.89 -20.07 -12.58
C GLU A 26 -8.94 -19.49 -11.16
N ILE A 27 -7.92 -19.76 -10.34
CA ILE A 27 -7.79 -19.13 -9.02
C ILE A 27 -7.64 -17.62 -9.17
N LEU A 28 -6.79 -17.15 -10.07
CA LEU A 28 -6.49 -15.73 -10.29
C LEU A 28 -7.67 -14.94 -10.88
N HIS A 29 -8.56 -15.59 -11.63
CA HIS A 29 -9.83 -14.97 -12.03
C HIS A 29 -10.69 -14.56 -10.83
N ASN A 30 -10.64 -15.28 -9.71
CA ASN A 30 -11.33 -14.90 -8.47
C ASN A 30 -10.75 -13.63 -7.82
N PHE A 31 -9.54 -13.22 -8.22
CA PHE A 31 -8.89 -11.99 -7.77
C PHE A 31 -8.99 -10.86 -8.80
N GLY A 32 -9.83 -11.01 -9.83
CA GLY A 32 -10.06 -9.97 -10.84
C GLY A 32 -8.90 -9.81 -11.83
N LEU A 33 -8.09 -10.86 -12.02
CA LEU A 33 -7.19 -10.94 -13.16
C LEU A 33 -7.90 -11.50 -14.39
N TYR A 34 -7.39 -11.12 -15.56
CA TYR A 34 -7.90 -11.50 -16.87
C TYR A 34 -6.77 -12.14 -17.68
N HIS A 35 -7.10 -12.71 -18.84
CA HIS A 35 -6.13 -13.41 -19.67
C HIS A 35 -4.96 -12.50 -20.06
N GLY A 36 -3.77 -13.07 -20.11
CA GLY A 36 -2.57 -12.44 -20.63
C GLY A 36 -2.60 -12.44 -22.16
N TRP A 37 -2.17 -11.34 -22.75
CA TRP A 37 -2.19 -11.13 -24.20
C TRP A 37 -0.76 -11.05 -24.74
N LYS A 38 -0.57 -11.40 -26.01
CA LYS A 38 0.66 -11.10 -26.73
C LYS A 38 0.30 -10.79 -28.17
N ASP A 39 0.86 -9.71 -28.72
CA ASP A 39 0.63 -9.28 -30.12
C ASP A 39 -0.86 -9.17 -30.51
N GLY A 40 -1.71 -8.78 -29.56
CA GLY A 40 -3.15 -8.64 -29.75
C GLY A 40 -3.94 -9.95 -29.72
N VAL A 41 -3.29 -11.08 -29.40
CA VAL A 41 -3.91 -12.40 -29.25
C VAL A 41 -4.06 -12.74 -27.76
N GLU A 42 -5.29 -13.07 -27.37
CA GLU A 42 -5.62 -13.53 -26.02
C GLU A 42 -4.94 -14.87 -25.74
N TYR A 43 -4.49 -15.08 -24.50
CA TYR A 43 -3.74 -16.26 -24.02
C TYR A 43 -2.31 -16.42 -24.53
N ASP A 44 -1.88 -15.70 -25.56
CA ASP A 44 -0.58 -15.95 -26.21
C ASP A 44 0.64 -15.48 -25.37
N ASP A 45 0.41 -14.89 -24.19
CA ASP A 45 1.47 -14.67 -23.19
C ASP A 45 1.83 -15.97 -22.44
N SER A 46 2.75 -16.74 -23.03
CA SER A 46 3.32 -17.95 -22.41
C SER A 46 4.28 -17.67 -21.24
N SER A 47 4.48 -16.42 -20.82
CA SER A 47 5.34 -16.05 -19.69
C SER A 47 4.62 -15.99 -18.34
N THR A 48 3.29 -16.15 -18.32
CA THR A 48 2.44 -16.07 -17.11
C THR A 48 1.35 -17.13 -17.13
N ALA A 49 0.87 -17.52 -15.94
CA ALA A 49 -0.31 -18.35 -15.77
C ALA A 49 -1.61 -17.71 -16.28
N MET A 50 -1.64 -16.40 -16.50
CA MET A 50 -2.81 -15.75 -17.12
C MET A 50 -2.87 -15.95 -18.64
N GLY A 51 -1.77 -16.36 -19.29
CA GLY A 51 -1.79 -16.85 -20.67
C GLY A 51 -1.59 -18.36 -20.71
N PHE A 52 -0.90 -18.88 -21.71
CA PHE A 52 -0.60 -20.33 -21.82
C PHE A 52 0.61 -20.79 -20.97
N GLY A 53 1.17 -19.93 -20.11
CA GLY A 53 2.36 -20.23 -19.33
C GLY A 53 2.08 -21.04 -18.05
N GLY A 54 3.10 -21.77 -17.56
CA GLY A 54 3.06 -22.48 -16.26
C GLY A 54 3.70 -21.70 -15.10
N SER A 55 3.91 -20.39 -15.27
CA SER A 55 4.76 -19.55 -14.41
C SER A 55 3.97 -18.63 -13.49
N CYS A 56 4.65 -17.89 -12.61
CA CYS A 56 4.00 -16.88 -11.79
C CYS A 56 3.34 -15.78 -12.64
N PRO A 57 2.40 -15.02 -12.04
CA PRO A 57 1.83 -13.84 -12.66
C PRO A 57 2.90 -12.87 -13.18
N SER A 58 2.59 -12.17 -14.26
CA SER A 58 3.44 -11.12 -14.82
C SER A 58 3.56 -9.92 -13.86
N ALA A 59 4.52 -9.03 -14.09
CA ALA A 59 4.72 -7.85 -13.25
C ALA A 59 3.45 -6.98 -13.06
N PRO A 60 2.69 -6.61 -14.11
CA PRO A 60 1.43 -5.87 -13.93
C PRO A 60 0.37 -6.67 -13.18
N GLU A 61 0.32 -8.00 -13.33
CA GLU A 61 -0.60 -8.86 -12.58
C GLU A 61 -0.23 -8.91 -11.10
N LEU A 62 1.05 -9.08 -10.77
CA LEU A 62 1.56 -9.04 -9.39
C LEU A 62 1.28 -7.69 -8.72
N TRP A 63 1.45 -6.59 -9.46
CA TRP A 63 1.10 -5.25 -8.99
C TRP A 63 -0.39 -5.11 -8.71
N ARG A 64 -1.25 -5.61 -9.62
CA ARG A 64 -2.71 -5.56 -9.46
C ARG A 64 -3.20 -6.37 -8.25
N LEU A 65 -2.56 -7.50 -7.97
CA LEU A 65 -2.86 -8.33 -6.81
C LEU A 65 -2.33 -7.73 -5.49
N GLY A 66 -1.49 -6.69 -5.54
CA GLY A 66 -0.76 -6.19 -4.38
C GLY A 66 0.29 -7.19 -3.86
N TRP A 67 0.68 -8.17 -4.68
CA TRP A 67 1.67 -9.21 -4.30
C TRP A 67 3.10 -8.75 -4.56
N ALA A 68 3.29 -7.73 -5.39
CA ALA A 68 4.59 -7.10 -5.56
C ALA A 68 4.48 -5.59 -5.74
N THR A 69 5.56 -4.87 -5.46
CA THR A 69 5.67 -3.41 -5.58
C THR A 69 6.77 -3.00 -6.57
N PRO A 70 6.61 -1.87 -7.27
CA PRO A 70 7.65 -1.34 -8.13
C PRO A 70 8.84 -0.83 -7.33
N LEU A 71 10.04 -0.98 -7.91
CA LEU A 71 11.27 -0.36 -7.44
C LEU A 71 11.18 1.16 -7.59
N VAL A 72 10.62 1.59 -8.71
CA VAL A 72 10.38 3.00 -9.03
C VAL A 72 9.18 3.11 -9.96
N LEU A 73 8.47 4.24 -9.84
CA LEU A 73 7.45 4.68 -10.77
C LEU A 73 7.98 5.91 -11.52
N LEU A 74 8.15 5.77 -12.83
CA LEU A 74 8.67 6.80 -13.73
C LEU A 74 7.53 7.50 -14.47
N ASN A 75 7.48 8.83 -14.40
CA ASN A 75 6.54 9.69 -15.13
C ASN A 75 7.22 11.04 -15.46
N SER A 76 6.48 12.01 -16.00
CA SER A 76 7.02 13.31 -16.39
C SER A 76 7.67 14.11 -15.26
N SER A 77 7.22 13.90 -14.01
CA SER A 77 7.73 14.59 -12.83
C SER A 77 8.90 13.89 -12.15
N SER A 78 8.99 12.56 -12.25
CA SER A 78 10.04 11.76 -11.62
C SER A 78 11.15 11.31 -12.55
N PHE A 79 10.96 11.38 -13.87
CA PHE A 79 11.90 10.85 -14.86
C PHE A 79 12.44 11.95 -15.77
N PRO A 80 13.73 12.33 -15.66
CA PRO A 80 14.33 13.42 -16.42
C PRO A 80 14.38 13.11 -17.92
N LEU A 81 14.32 14.17 -18.72
CA LEU A 81 14.43 14.08 -20.16
C LEU A 81 15.90 13.93 -20.57
N ALA A 82 16.18 13.08 -21.56
CA ALA A 82 17.47 12.88 -22.20
C ALA A 82 18.61 12.41 -21.25
N ILE A 83 18.28 11.87 -20.08
CA ILE A 83 19.24 11.36 -19.11
C ILE A 83 18.93 9.89 -18.84
N TYR A 84 19.97 9.04 -18.90
CA TYR A 84 19.87 7.65 -18.50
C TYR A 84 19.77 7.52 -16.97
N GLU A 85 18.73 6.86 -16.51
CA GLU A 85 18.64 6.36 -15.14
C GLU A 85 18.97 4.87 -15.09
N LYS A 86 19.71 4.47 -14.06
CA LYS A 86 20.21 3.10 -13.89
C LYS A 86 19.59 2.46 -12.65
N PHE A 87 19.07 1.25 -12.82
CA PHE A 87 18.41 0.46 -11.80
C PHE A 87 19.07 -0.92 -11.68
N ILE A 88 19.18 -1.43 -10.46
CA ILE A 88 19.51 -2.84 -10.20
C ILE A 88 18.17 -3.53 -9.95
N LEU A 89 17.73 -4.32 -10.91
CA LEU A 89 16.40 -4.92 -10.92
C LEU A 89 16.51 -6.40 -10.51
N PRO A 90 16.01 -6.80 -9.32
CA PRO A 90 15.96 -8.20 -8.93
C PRO A 90 14.91 -8.97 -9.73
N ALA A 91 15.11 -10.28 -9.86
CA ALA A 91 14.13 -11.16 -10.48
C ALA A 91 12.85 -11.24 -9.62
N THR A 92 11.69 -11.38 -10.25
CA THR A 92 10.38 -11.36 -9.57
C THR A 92 10.21 -12.45 -8.51
N TYR A 93 10.93 -13.57 -8.60
CA TYR A 93 10.87 -14.62 -7.58
C TYR A 93 11.64 -14.28 -6.30
N VAL A 94 12.51 -13.27 -6.30
CA VAL A 94 13.40 -12.94 -5.17
C VAL A 94 12.60 -12.40 -3.99
N GLY A 95 11.51 -11.68 -4.24
CA GLY A 95 10.64 -11.16 -3.19
C GLY A 95 9.51 -10.27 -3.73
N PRO A 96 8.67 -9.71 -2.84
CA PRO A 96 7.55 -8.87 -3.25
C PRO A 96 7.95 -7.39 -3.45
N THR A 97 9.11 -6.95 -2.95
CA THR A 97 9.45 -5.51 -2.93
C THR A 97 10.44 -5.14 -4.01
N GLY A 98 10.13 -4.11 -4.80
CA GLY A 98 11.10 -3.51 -5.72
C GLY A 98 11.50 -4.40 -6.89
N VAL A 99 10.60 -5.23 -7.41
CA VAL A 99 10.92 -6.24 -8.43
C VAL A 99 10.51 -5.86 -9.87
N MET A 100 10.06 -4.63 -10.06
CA MET A 100 9.67 -4.12 -11.38
C MET A 100 9.88 -2.61 -11.47
N VAL A 101 10.09 -2.08 -12.67
CA VAL A 101 9.97 -0.64 -12.95
C VAL A 101 8.63 -0.41 -13.61
N LYS A 102 7.82 0.51 -13.05
CA LYS A 102 6.55 0.94 -13.66
C LYS A 102 6.75 2.28 -14.36
N ILE A 103 6.31 2.41 -15.59
CA ILE A 103 6.42 3.63 -16.38
C ILE A 103 5.04 4.12 -16.78
N GLN A 104 4.74 5.36 -16.43
CA GLN A 104 3.55 6.11 -16.83
C GLN A 104 3.99 7.21 -17.81
N PRO A 105 3.89 6.97 -19.14
CA PRO A 105 4.40 7.88 -20.17
C PRO A 105 3.45 9.09 -20.39
N ASP A 106 3.10 9.78 -19.31
CA ASP A 106 2.23 10.98 -19.32
C ASP A 106 2.81 12.15 -20.13
N TRP A 107 4.13 12.17 -20.36
CA TRP A 107 4.82 13.07 -21.28
C TRP A 107 4.40 12.93 -22.75
N LEU A 108 3.72 11.86 -23.13
CA LEU A 108 3.12 11.73 -24.47
C LEU A 108 1.86 12.61 -24.62
N GLY A 109 1.34 13.14 -23.52
CA GLY A 109 0.09 13.90 -23.49
C GLY A 109 -1.15 12.99 -23.47
N ASN A 110 -2.31 13.58 -23.16
CA ASN A 110 -3.53 12.82 -22.88
C ASN A 110 -4.03 11.97 -24.04
N GLN A 111 -3.78 12.37 -25.28
CA GLN A 111 -4.25 11.66 -26.48
C GLN A 111 -3.40 10.44 -26.83
N ALA A 112 -2.06 10.55 -26.71
CA ALA A 112 -1.14 9.48 -27.10
C ALA A 112 -0.80 8.51 -25.95
N TYR A 113 -0.84 8.97 -24.70
CA TYR A 113 -0.67 8.09 -23.56
C TYR A 113 -1.90 7.18 -23.41
N THR A 114 -1.80 5.91 -23.77
CA THR A 114 -2.92 4.95 -23.61
C THR A 114 -2.59 3.79 -22.68
N LYS A 115 -1.31 3.52 -22.44
CA LYS A 115 -0.83 2.37 -21.67
C LYS A 115 0.33 2.74 -20.76
N ASN A 116 0.44 2.02 -19.65
CA ASN A 116 1.62 1.97 -18.80
C ASN A 116 2.52 0.81 -19.22
N MET A 117 3.82 0.92 -18.96
CA MET A 117 4.77 -0.16 -19.17
C MET A 117 5.29 -0.71 -17.84
N TYR A 118 5.55 -2.00 -17.82
CA TYR A 118 6.17 -2.73 -16.71
C TYR A 118 7.41 -3.43 -17.22
N LEU A 119 8.54 -3.20 -16.55
CA LEU A 119 9.81 -3.83 -16.86
C LEU A 119 10.20 -4.71 -15.68
N ALA A 120 10.34 -6.01 -15.90
CA ALA A 120 10.66 -6.96 -14.84
C ALA A 120 11.62 -8.05 -15.32
N LEU A 121 12.60 -8.38 -14.47
CA LEU A 121 13.48 -9.52 -14.71
C LEU A 121 12.73 -10.81 -14.35
N ARG A 122 12.63 -11.74 -15.29
CA ARG A 122 12.08 -13.08 -15.05
C ARG A 122 13.20 -14.11 -15.15
N ALA A 123 13.18 -15.11 -14.29
CA ALA A 123 14.17 -16.19 -14.30
C ALA A 123 13.60 -17.47 -13.67
N LYS A 124 14.07 -18.64 -14.17
CA LYS A 124 13.63 -19.97 -13.77
C LYS A 124 14.05 -20.30 -12.33
N ALA A 125 13.25 -19.88 -11.35
CA ALA A 125 13.37 -20.31 -9.96
C ALA A 125 12.04 -20.16 -9.21
N ALA A 126 11.92 -20.88 -8.08
CA ALA A 126 10.72 -20.88 -7.23
C ALA A 126 9.42 -21.05 -8.05
N GLY A 127 8.48 -20.09 -7.96
CA GLY A 127 7.21 -20.16 -8.69
C GLY A 127 7.35 -20.09 -10.21
N ASP A 128 8.46 -19.54 -10.72
CA ASP A 128 8.84 -19.46 -12.14
C ASP A 128 9.66 -20.67 -12.62
N ARG A 129 9.68 -21.78 -11.88
CA ARG A 129 10.42 -23.00 -12.29
C ARG A 129 10.06 -23.48 -13.70
N ASP A 130 8.83 -23.26 -14.13
CA ASP A 130 8.29 -23.70 -15.43
C ASP A 130 8.29 -22.57 -16.49
N LEU A 131 9.04 -21.48 -16.24
CA LEU A 131 9.20 -20.35 -17.17
C LEU A 131 9.93 -20.81 -18.43
N LEU A 132 9.41 -20.51 -19.62
CA LEU A 132 10.06 -20.91 -20.87
C LEU A 132 11.42 -20.22 -21.04
N ASP A 133 12.38 -20.87 -21.72
CA ASP A 133 13.74 -20.34 -21.90
C ASP A 133 13.79 -18.98 -22.61
N GLN A 134 12.81 -18.71 -23.47
CA GLN A 134 12.69 -17.42 -24.14
C GLN A 134 12.42 -16.23 -23.19
N PHE A 135 12.06 -16.49 -21.92
CA PHE A 135 11.85 -15.48 -20.88
C PHE A 135 12.84 -15.59 -19.72
N ASN A 136 13.60 -16.68 -19.65
CA ASN A 136 14.47 -16.99 -18.53
C ASN A 136 15.75 -16.13 -18.54
N GLY A 137 15.97 -15.37 -17.48
CA GLY A 137 17.10 -14.45 -17.35
C GLY A 137 16.97 -13.23 -18.26
N LYS A 138 15.74 -12.87 -18.65
CA LYS A 138 15.45 -11.78 -19.58
C LYS A 138 14.62 -10.68 -18.92
N LEU A 139 14.71 -9.48 -19.48
CA LEU A 139 13.82 -8.38 -19.11
C LEU A 139 12.50 -8.52 -19.89
N ASN A 140 11.44 -8.92 -19.21
CA ASN A 140 10.10 -8.96 -19.79
C ASN A 140 9.48 -7.55 -19.75
N ILE A 141 8.84 -7.18 -20.86
CA ILE A 141 8.16 -5.91 -21.06
C ILE A 141 6.68 -6.19 -21.23
N HIS A 142 5.89 -5.70 -20.29
CA HIS A 142 4.43 -5.77 -20.36
C HIS A 142 3.84 -4.38 -20.48
N GLU A 143 2.71 -4.30 -21.17
CA GLU A 143 1.87 -3.11 -21.26
C GLU A 143 0.53 -3.35 -20.59
N LEU A 144 -0.03 -2.29 -20.01
CA LEU A 144 -1.35 -2.32 -19.42
C LEU A 144 -2.10 -1.03 -19.74
N ASN A 145 -3.38 -1.12 -20.10
CA ASN A 145 -4.18 0.07 -20.39
C ASN A 145 -4.25 1.00 -19.15
N ARG A 146 -3.89 2.27 -19.35
CA ARG A 146 -3.74 3.25 -18.25
C ARG A 146 -5.03 3.48 -17.48
N PHE A 147 -6.20 3.33 -18.12
CA PHE A 147 -7.49 3.60 -17.48
C PHE A 147 -7.80 2.55 -16.42
N PHE A 148 -7.45 1.28 -16.68
CA PHE A 148 -7.61 0.20 -15.72
C PHE A 148 -6.49 0.19 -14.67
N ASP A 149 -5.27 0.56 -15.07
CA ASP A 149 -4.11 0.50 -14.20
C ASP A 149 -4.02 1.67 -13.21
N ASN A 150 -4.39 2.88 -13.62
CA ASN A 150 -4.25 4.07 -12.76
C ASN A 150 -5.40 4.25 -11.76
N ARG A 151 -6.53 3.53 -11.95
CA ARG A 151 -7.74 3.71 -11.13
C ARG A 151 -8.18 2.43 -10.44
N PHE A 152 -7.43 1.32 -10.59
CA PHE A 152 -7.78 -0.01 -10.07
C PHE A 152 -9.29 -0.32 -10.21
N LEU A 153 -9.87 0.06 -11.35
CA LEU A 153 -11.31 -0.06 -11.53
C LEU A 153 -11.66 -1.55 -11.61
N PRO A 154 -12.67 -1.99 -10.84
CA PRO A 154 -13.23 -3.31 -11.02
C PRO A 154 -14.06 -3.31 -12.31
N GLY A 155 -13.82 -4.29 -13.18
CA GLY A 155 -14.60 -4.52 -14.39
C GLY A 155 -13.87 -4.17 -15.69
N GLY A 156 -13.92 -5.10 -16.63
CA GLY A 156 -13.28 -5.02 -17.95
C GLY A 156 -11.90 -5.68 -17.96
N ASP A 157 -11.56 -6.30 -19.09
CA ASP A 157 -10.24 -6.87 -19.31
C ASP A 157 -9.22 -5.72 -19.49
N PRO A 158 -8.24 -5.58 -18.57
CA PRO A 158 -7.23 -4.53 -18.68
C PRO A 158 -6.24 -4.78 -19.84
N LYS A 159 -6.29 -5.97 -20.46
CA LYS A 159 -5.44 -6.44 -21.56
C LYS A 159 -3.96 -6.31 -21.22
N VAL A 160 -3.54 -7.00 -20.16
CA VAL A 160 -2.13 -7.17 -19.83
C VAL A 160 -1.45 -7.82 -21.02
N SER A 161 -0.53 -7.12 -21.69
CA SER A 161 0.09 -7.64 -22.91
C SER A 161 1.61 -7.68 -22.82
N LEU A 162 2.20 -8.85 -23.08
CA LEU A 162 3.64 -8.98 -23.28
C LEU A 162 4.01 -8.38 -24.64
N THR A 163 4.92 -7.42 -24.67
CA THR A 163 5.39 -6.76 -25.89
C THR A 163 6.85 -7.01 -26.21
N GLY A 164 7.56 -7.73 -25.33
CA GLY A 164 8.92 -8.20 -25.60
C GLY A 164 9.59 -8.86 -24.40
N ALA A 165 10.64 -9.63 -24.70
CA ALA A 165 11.58 -10.15 -23.72
C ALA A 165 13.00 -9.89 -24.22
N LEU A 166 13.74 -9.04 -23.54
CA LEU A 166 15.06 -8.58 -23.97
C LEU A 166 16.17 -9.44 -23.37
N ASP A 167 17.09 -9.87 -24.22
CA ASP A 167 18.29 -10.59 -23.81
C ASP A 167 19.24 -9.70 -22.99
N PRO A 168 20.01 -10.28 -22.04
CA PRO A 168 21.11 -9.58 -21.39
C PRO A 168 22.10 -8.99 -22.40
N GLY A 169 22.56 -7.76 -22.17
CA GLY A 169 23.45 -7.03 -23.07
C GLY A 169 22.78 -6.39 -24.29
N SER A 170 21.46 -6.52 -24.45
CA SER A 170 20.72 -5.94 -25.57
C SER A 170 20.24 -4.50 -25.30
N SER A 171 19.73 -3.87 -26.35
CA SER A 171 19.04 -2.58 -26.27
C SER A 171 17.82 -2.55 -27.16
N ILE A 172 16.82 -1.73 -26.82
CA ILE A 172 15.65 -1.50 -27.67
C ILE A 172 15.17 -0.05 -27.54
N THR A 173 14.78 0.52 -28.67
CA THR A 173 14.10 1.82 -28.72
C THR A 173 12.61 1.61 -28.93
N ARG A 174 11.80 2.20 -28.06
CA ARG A 174 10.34 2.21 -28.10
C ARG A 174 9.87 3.62 -28.45
N PHE A 175 9.77 3.91 -29.75
CA PHE A 175 9.44 5.24 -30.26
C PHE A 175 8.03 5.70 -29.89
N ASP A 176 7.10 4.76 -29.79
CA ASP A 176 5.75 4.93 -29.27
C ASP A 176 5.71 5.47 -27.84
N TYR A 177 6.71 5.13 -27.03
CA TYR A 177 6.86 5.64 -25.66
C TYR A 177 7.91 6.74 -25.51
N LYS A 178 8.68 7.00 -26.56
CA LYS A 178 9.91 7.79 -26.55
C LYS A 178 10.90 7.32 -25.48
N LEU A 179 11.12 6.01 -25.42
CA LEU A 179 12.00 5.36 -24.46
C LEU A 179 13.13 4.61 -25.15
N HIS A 180 14.31 4.65 -24.54
CA HIS A 180 15.44 3.79 -24.88
C HIS A 180 15.84 2.96 -23.67
N LEU A 181 15.90 1.64 -23.85
CA LEU A 181 16.24 0.68 -22.81
C LEU A 181 17.57 0.01 -23.13
N LEU A 182 18.48 -0.03 -22.15
CA LEU A 182 19.71 -0.82 -22.20
C LEU A 182 19.65 -1.87 -21.09
N VAL A 183 19.89 -3.12 -21.47
CA VAL A 183 19.82 -4.27 -20.57
C VAL A 183 21.25 -4.75 -20.32
N GLY A 184 21.68 -4.73 -19.05
CA GLY A 184 22.97 -5.25 -18.63
C GLY A 184 23.04 -6.77 -18.63
N VAL A 185 24.11 -7.32 -18.06
CA VAL A 185 24.27 -8.77 -17.88
C VAL A 185 23.40 -9.25 -16.73
N PHE A 186 22.74 -10.40 -16.91
CA PHE A 186 22.03 -11.08 -15.83
C PHE A 186 23.02 -11.76 -14.87
N ASP A 187 23.05 -11.32 -13.63
CA ASP A 187 23.83 -11.93 -12.56
C ASP A 187 22.99 -13.04 -11.90
N LYS A 188 23.37 -14.29 -12.18
CA LYS A 188 22.72 -15.49 -11.63
C LYS A 188 22.93 -15.65 -10.12
N THR A 189 24.03 -15.12 -9.58
CA THR A 189 24.37 -15.23 -8.16
C THR A 189 23.48 -14.31 -7.34
N THR A 190 23.33 -13.07 -7.77
CA THR A 190 22.45 -12.10 -7.09
C THR A 190 21.01 -12.14 -7.59
N SER A 191 20.74 -12.84 -8.69
CA SER A 191 19.45 -12.86 -9.38
C SER A 191 19.00 -11.45 -9.78
N THR A 192 19.91 -10.63 -10.29
CA THR A 192 19.65 -9.24 -10.67
C THR A 192 20.11 -8.93 -12.10
N ILE A 193 19.55 -7.87 -12.68
CA ILE A 193 20.00 -7.29 -13.95
C ILE A 193 20.13 -5.78 -13.79
N ILE A 194 21.10 -5.17 -14.46
CA ILE A 194 21.18 -3.72 -14.56
C ILE A 194 20.25 -3.28 -15.70
N LEU A 195 19.25 -2.47 -15.38
CA LEU A 195 18.38 -1.83 -16.36
C LEU A 195 18.73 -0.35 -16.45
N THR A 196 19.02 0.15 -17.65
CA THR A 196 19.20 1.58 -17.89
C THR A 196 18.07 2.09 -18.79
N VAL A 197 17.38 3.15 -18.39
CA VAL A 197 16.22 3.70 -19.08
C VAL A 197 16.49 5.18 -19.38
N CYS A 198 16.19 5.63 -20.59
CA CYS A 198 16.17 7.06 -20.93
C CYS A 198 14.87 7.41 -21.65
N ARG A 199 14.26 8.55 -21.29
CA ARG A 199 13.21 9.19 -22.07
C ARG A 199 13.81 10.21 -23.02
N PHE A 200 13.37 10.21 -24.27
CA PHE A 200 13.79 11.20 -25.27
C PHE A 200 12.61 11.99 -25.88
N VAL A 201 12.90 13.02 -26.68
CA VAL A 201 11.93 13.79 -27.47
C VAL A 201 11.92 13.29 -28.91
N THR A 202 13.11 13.21 -29.52
CA THR A 202 13.28 12.93 -30.96
C THR A 202 13.84 11.53 -31.19
N GLY A 203 14.90 11.17 -30.47
CA GLY A 203 15.55 9.86 -30.66
C GLY A 203 16.52 9.51 -29.55
N PRO A 204 16.94 8.23 -29.48
CA PRO A 204 17.82 7.73 -28.41
C PRO A 204 19.21 8.38 -28.38
N ASN A 205 19.61 9.06 -29.46
CA ASN A 205 20.90 9.76 -29.58
C ASN A 205 21.02 11.01 -28.71
N GLU A 206 19.92 11.54 -28.17
CA GLU A 206 19.96 12.65 -27.21
C GLU A 206 20.25 12.17 -25.78
N CYS A 207 20.12 10.87 -25.52
CA CYS A 207 20.30 10.30 -24.19
C CYS A 207 21.78 10.31 -23.76
N ILE A 208 22.06 11.00 -22.67
CA ILE A 208 23.39 11.03 -22.05
C ILE A 208 23.40 10.29 -20.72
N PHE A 209 24.51 9.66 -20.38
CA PHE A 209 24.72 9.21 -19.02
C PHE A 209 24.92 10.43 -18.13
N PRO A 210 24.33 10.48 -16.93
CA PRO A 210 24.62 11.54 -15.98
C PRO A 210 26.13 11.57 -15.80
N SER A 211 26.75 12.74 -16.01
CA SER A 211 28.16 12.92 -15.71
C SER A 211 28.34 12.47 -14.27
N SER A 212 29.08 11.38 -14.05
CA SER A 212 29.46 10.97 -12.69
C SER A 212 29.89 12.23 -11.98
N PRO A 213 29.30 12.59 -10.81
CA PRO A 213 29.76 13.75 -10.07
C PRO A 213 31.27 13.58 -10.01
N LEU A 214 32.00 14.52 -10.63
CA LEU A 214 33.46 14.48 -10.71
C LEU A 214 33.90 14.10 -9.31
N SER A 215 34.44 12.88 -9.13
CA SER A 215 34.95 12.46 -7.83
C SER A 215 35.76 13.64 -7.34
N PRO A 216 35.43 14.22 -6.16
CA PRO A 216 36.08 15.43 -5.70
C PRO A 216 37.56 15.22 -5.92
N MET A 217 38.14 16.05 -6.79
CA MET A 217 39.52 15.88 -7.24
C MET A 217 40.34 15.62 -5.98
N PRO A 218 41.07 14.48 -5.89
CA PRO A 218 41.80 14.17 -4.68
C PRO A 218 42.56 15.42 -4.27
N PRO A 219 42.44 15.87 -3.00
CA PRO A 219 42.96 17.15 -2.57
C PRO A 219 44.39 17.24 -3.09
N SER A 220 44.63 18.27 -3.91
CA SER A 220 45.91 18.48 -4.57
C SER A 220 47.02 18.28 -3.52
N PRO A 221 48.08 17.49 -3.81
CA PRO A 221 49.10 17.21 -2.82
C PRO A 221 49.70 18.53 -2.34
N TRP A 222 49.36 18.87 -1.09
CA TRP A 222 50.06 19.81 -0.21
C TRP A 222 50.46 21.14 -0.87
N SER A 223 49.51 22.08 -0.90
CA SER A 223 49.93 23.45 -0.59
C SER A 223 50.37 23.47 0.88
N PRO A 224 51.54 24.02 1.23
CA PRO A 224 51.96 24.15 2.62
C PRO A 224 50.87 24.90 3.40
N PRO A 225 50.62 24.53 4.67
CA PRO A 225 49.59 25.17 5.48
C PRO A 225 49.84 26.69 5.48
N PRO A 226 48.82 27.51 5.17
CA PRO A 226 48.94 28.94 5.35
C PRO A 226 49.31 29.20 6.81
N SER A 227 50.26 30.12 7.02
CA SER A 227 50.71 30.51 8.35
C SER A 227 49.50 30.84 9.24
N PRO A 228 49.54 30.44 10.52
CA PRO A 228 48.44 30.67 11.44
C PRO A 228 48.04 32.15 11.44
N PRO A 229 46.73 32.47 11.33
CA PRO A 229 46.29 33.86 11.41
C PRO A 229 46.69 34.44 12.76
N ASN A 230 47.19 35.67 12.74
CA ASN A 230 47.48 36.43 13.95
C ASN A 230 46.24 36.43 14.88
N PRO A 231 46.45 36.28 16.20
CA PRO A 231 45.36 36.26 17.16
C PRO A 231 44.53 37.55 17.03
N PRO A 232 43.19 37.45 17.01
CA PRO A 232 42.33 38.61 16.90
C PRO A 232 42.51 39.51 18.11
N SER A 233 42.68 40.81 17.84
CA SER A 233 42.72 41.85 18.88
C SER A 233 41.46 41.80 19.76
N PRO A 234 41.59 42.10 21.06
CA PRO A 234 40.50 41.97 22.02
C PRO A 234 39.30 42.82 21.61
N ARG A 235 38.16 42.14 21.43
CA ARG A 235 36.88 42.77 21.09
C ARG A 235 36.37 43.59 22.28
N PRO A 236 35.89 44.83 22.08
CA PRO A 236 35.25 45.62 23.13
C PRO A 236 34.04 44.87 23.71
N THR A 237 33.98 44.81 25.03
CA THR A 237 32.88 44.25 25.81
C THR A 237 31.60 45.06 25.57
N PHE A 238 30.61 44.43 24.94
CA PHE A 238 29.26 44.99 24.88
C PHE A 238 28.58 44.90 26.27
N PRO A 239 27.75 45.87 26.66
CA PRO A 239 27.05 45.85 27.94
C PRO A 239 26.06 44.68 28.01
N LYS A 240 26.07 43.98 29.15
CA LYS A 240 25.13 42.90 29.47
C LYS A 240 23.69 43.41 29.43
N SER A 241 22.85 42.74 28.65
CA SER A 241 21.40 42.91 28.68
C SER A 241 20.84 42.59 30.08
N PRO A 242 19.81 43.31 30.55
CA PRO A 242 19.21 43.10 31.86
C PRO A 242 18.46 41.76 31.95
N PRO A 243 18.32 41.19 33.16
CA PRO A 243 17.70 39.89 33.36
C PRO A 243 16.17 39.97 33.13
N PRO A 244 15.55 38.88 32.62
CA PRO A 244 14.11 38.82 32.45
C PRO A 244 13.40 38.87 33.81
N SER A 245 12.32 39.66 33.88
CA SER A 245 11.48 39.82 35.06
C SER A 245 10.83 38.50 35.49
N PRO A 246 10.62 38.27 36.79
CA PRO A 246 10.03 37.05 37.31
C PRO A 246 8.56 36.90 36.86
N LEU A 247 8.24 35.73 36.32
CA LEU A 247 6.88 35.33 35.97
C LEU A 247 6.02 35.24 37.22
N ASN A 248 4.85 35.89 37.18
CA ASN A 248 3.84 35.83 38.23
C ASN A 248 3.38 34.38 38.49
N PRO A 249 3.14 34.00 39.76
CA PRO A 249 2.67 32.67 40.09
C PRO A 249 1.25 32.42 39.56
N PRO A 250 0.95 31.18 39.14
CA PRO A 250 -0.36 30.83 38.60
C PRO A 250 -1.45 30.95 39.68
N ARG A 251 -2.56 31.56 39.28
CA ARG A 251 -3.77 31.74 40.10
C ARG A 251 -4.34 30.37 40.51
N PRO A 252 -4.77 30.17 41.77
CA PRO A 252 -5.38 28.92 42.20
C PRO A 252 -6.63 28.61 41.38
N ARG A 253 -6.68 27.39 40.84
CA ARG A 253 -7.83 26.88 40.08
C ARG A 253 -9.00 26.63 41.05
N PRO A 254 -10.24 27.02 40.72
CA PRO A 254 -11.41 26.74 41.55
C PRO A 254 -11.60 25.23 41.73
N LEU A 255 -11.93 24.82 42.95
CA LEU A 255 -12.26 23.45 43.30
C LEU A 255 -13.51 23.01 42.53
N SER A 256 -13.36 21.99 41.68
CA SER A 256 -14.49 21.34 41.02
C SER A 256 -15.39 20.62 42.04
N PRO A 257 -16.72 20.57 41.81
CA PRO A 257 -17.66 19.88 42.69
C PRO A 257 -17.39 18.37 42.75
N LYS A 258 -17.51 17.79 43.95
CA LYS A 258 -17.48 16.34 44.18
C LYS A 258 -18.60 15.67 43.38
N ILE A 259 -18.21 14.79 42.45
CA ILE A 259 -19.13 13.87 41.76
C ILE A 259 -19.53 12.76 42.78
N PRO A 260 -20.83 12.44 42.92
CA PRO A 260 -21.28 11.35 43.79
C PRO A 260 -20.76 9.99 43.32
N LEU A 261 -20.30 9.17 44.27
CA LEU A 261 -19.91 7.78 44.02
C LEU A 261 -21.11 6.96 43.49
N PRO A 262 -20.91 6.07 42.49
CA PRO A 262 -21.91 5.09 42.12
C PRO A 262 -22.15 4.08 43.25
N SER A 263 -23.42 3.76 43.50
CA SER A 263 -23.84 2.73 44.45
C SER A 263 -23.30 1.33 44.07
N PRO A 264 -23.02 0.46 45.05
CA PRO A 264 -22.54 -0.89 44.80
C PRO A 264 -23.62 -1.76 44.13
N PRO A 265 -23.23 -2.70 43.24
CA PRO A 265 -24.17 -3.60 42.60
C PRO A 265 -24.76 -4.61 43.60
N ASN A 266 -26.05 -4.88 43.44
CA ASN A 266 -26.81 -5.86 44.22
C ASN A 266 -26.20 -7.27 44.12
N PRO A 267 -26.19 -8.04 45.22
CA PRO A 267 -25.74 -9.42 45.22
C PRO A 267 -26.69 -10.31 44.40
N ALA A 268 -26.10 -11.12 43.52
CA ALA A 268 -26.82 -12.09 42.70
C ALA A 268 -27.44 -13.20 43.56
N SER A 269 -28.68 -13.57 43.20
CA SER A 269 -29.47 -14.62 43.85
C SER A 269 -28.80 -16.01 43.75
N PRO A 270 -29.00 -16.89 44.76
CA PRO A 270 -28.42 -18.22 44.78
C PRO A 270 -29.07 -19.17 43.77
N ARG A 271 -28.24 -19.96 43.12
CA ARG A 271 -28.62 -21.01 42.16
C ARG A 271 -29.16 -22.25 42.91
N PRO A 272 -30.20 -22.95 42.41
CA PRO A 272 -30.73 -24.15 43.05
C PRO A 272 -29.76 -25.35 42.96
N PRO A 273 -29.81 -26.29 43.91
CA PRO A 273 -28.98 -27.50 43.90
C PRO A 273 -29.52 -28.56 42.93
N SER A 274 -28.61 -29.18 42.17
CA SER A 274 -28.90 -30.38 41.38
C SER A 274 -28.87 -31.65 42.26
N PRO A 275 -29.63 -32.71 41.92
CA PRO A 275 -29.71 -33.92 42.73
C PRO A 275 -28.46 -34.78 42.62
N GLN A 276 -27.96 -35.24 43.77
CA GLN A 276 -26.87 -36.19 43.90
C GLN A 276 -27.36 -37.62 43.61
N SER A 277 -26.72 -38.30 42.66
CA SER A 277 -26.80 -39.75 42.51
C SER A 277 -25.70 -40.40 43.37
N LEU A 278 -26.12 -41.20 44.35
CA LEU A 278 -25.29 -42.06 45.18
C LEU A 278 -24.71 -43.22 44.35
N LEU A 279 -23.38 -43.28 44.21
CA LEU A 279 -22.69 -44.54 43.87
C LEU A 279 -21.33 -44.64 44.58
N LEU A 280 -21.02 -45.90 44.90
CA LEU A 280 -20.06 -46.47 45.83
C LEU A 280 -18.64 -45.88 45.87
N SER A 281 -18.14 -45.84 47.10
CA SER A 281 -16.76 -45.59 47.53
C SER A 281 -15.74 -46.59 46.98
N SER A 282 -14.62 -46.06 46.47
CA SER A 282 -13.34 -46.76 46.24
C SER A 282 -12.19 -45.94 46.85
N PRO A 283 -11.09 -46.57 47.29
CA PRO A 283 -10.04 -45.91 48.08
C PRO A 283 -9.21 -44.89 47.27
N PRO A 284 -8.57 -43.90 47.95
CA PRO A 284 -7.99 -42.74 47.30
C PRO A 284 -6.69 -43.09 46.56
N ASN A 285 -6.67 -42.77 45.26
CA ASN A 285 -5.44 -42.75 44.47
C ASN A 285 -4.63 -41.47 44.75
N PRO A 286 -3.28 -41.53 44.69
CA PRO A 286 -2.42 -40.37 44.88
C PRO A 286 -2.71 -39.26 43.86
N PRO A 287 -2.48 -37.98 44.22
CA PRO A 287 -2.86 -36.83 43.40
C PRO A 287 -2.13 -36.86 42.05
N ARG A 288 -2.90 -37.05 40.98
CA ARG A 288 -2.42 -36.93 39.60
C ARG A 288 -1.94 -35.49 39.36
N PRO A 289 -0.81 -35.28 38.66
CA PRO A 289 -0.39 -33.95 38.23
C PRO A 289 -1.53 -33.26 37.49
N ARG A 290 -1.84 -32.00 37.87
CA ARG A 290 -2.85 -31.20 37.17
C ARG A 290 -2.54 -31.21 35.67
N PRO A 291 -3.51 -31.59 34.81
CA PRO A 291 -3.36 -31.45 33.37
C PRO A 291 -2.93 -30.00 33.08
N ARG A 292 -1.82 -29.82 32.35
CA ARG A 292 -1.45 -28.50 31.84
C ARG A 292 -2.64 -27.97 31.06
N SER A 293 -3.05 -26.75 31.37
CA SER A 293 -4.07 -26.03 30.61
C SER A 293 -3.73 -26.16 29.13
N PRO A 294 -4.67 -26.55 28.25
CA PRO A 294 -4.40 -26.58 26.83
C PRO A 294 -3.88 -25.20 26.40
N PRO A 295 -2.85 -25.15 25.53
CA PRO A 295 -2.35 -23.88 25.02
C PRO A 295 -3.51 -23.09 24.43
N SER A 296 -3.57 -21.80 24.76
CA SER A 296 -4.62 -20.92 24.24
C SER A 296 -4.65 -21.04 22.71
N PRO A 297 -5.83 -21.24 22.10
CA PRO A 297 -5.93 -21.40 20.66
C PRO A 297 -5.28 -20.19 19.98
N PHE A 298 -4.35 -20.47 19.05
CA PHE A 298 -3.73 -19.45 18.22
C PHE A 298 -4.83 -18.68 17.51
N SER A 299 -5.03 -17.42 17.90
CA SER A 299 -5.92 -16.53 17.16
C SER A 299 -5.22 -16.19 15.84
N PRO A 300 -5.83 -16.46 14.68
CA PRO A 300 -5.23 -16.10 13.40
C PRO A 300 -4.95 -14.59 13.35
N PRO A 301 -3.87 -14.16 12.68
CA PRO A 301 -3.57 -12.75 12.52
C PRO A 301 -4.75 -12.02 11.84
N LYS A 302 -5.06 -10.81 12.31
CA LYS A 302 -6.14 -10.01 11.73
C LYS A 302 -5.78 -9.59 10.30
N PRO A 303 -6.73 -9.63 9.35
CA PRO A 303 -6.46 -9.19 7.99
C PRO A 303 -6.18 -7.68 7.93
N HIS A 304 -5.38 -7.29 6.95
CA HIS A 304 -5.03 -5.90 6.66
C HIS A 304 -6.05 -5.26 5.72
N ALA A 305 -6.31 -3.97 5.90
CA ALA A 305 -7.23 -3.20 5.08
C ALA A 305 -6.73 -3.09 3.63
N ILE A 306 -7.66 -3.00 2.68
CA ILE A 306 -7.35 -2.85 1.26
C ILE A 306 -7.45 -1.36 0.90
N GLU A 307 -6.38 -0.81 0.33
CA GLU A 307 -6.36 0.55 -0.22
C GLU A 307 -7.15 0.58 -1.53
N LEU A 308 -8.15 1.45 -1.59
CA LEU A 308 -8.98 1.65 -2.79
C LEU A 308 -8.40 2.73 -3.71
N GLY A 309 -7.67 3.68 -3.14
CA GLY A 309 -7.09 4.82 -3.83
C GLY A 309 -6.83 5.97 -2.85
N SER A 310 -6.29 7.08 -3.36
CA SER A 310 -6.09 8.28 -2.52
C SER A 310 -7.43 8.82 -2.02
N SER A 311 -7.46 9.37 -0.81
CA SER A 311 -8.67 10.02 -0.27
C SER A 311 -9.27 11.07 -1.23
N PHE A 312 -8.41 11.81 -1.94
CA PHE A 312 -8.80 12.79 -2.96
C PHE A 312 -9.48 12.17 -4.19
N THR A 313 -8.97 11.04 -4.69
CA THR A 313 -9.58 10.38 -5.86
C THR A 313 -10.86 9.66 -5.49
N GLU A 314 -10.88 9.02 -4.32
CA GLU A 314 -11.96 8.11 -3.92
C GLU A 314 -13.19 8.84 -3.34
N PHE A 315 -13.01 9.88 -2.52
CA PHE A 315 -14.13 10.68 -2.02
C PHE A 315 -14.54 11.82 -2.96
N ALA A 316 -13.92 11.86 -4.15
CA ALA A 316 -14.16 12.72 -5.30
C ALA A 316 -13.59 14.16 -5.21
N GLY A 317 -12.46 14.38 -5.89
CA GLY A 317 -12.17 15.54 -6.75
C GLY A 317 -12.55 16.94 -6.21
N PRO A 318 -12.90 17.93 -7.06
CA PRO A 318 -13.35 19.27 -6.63
C PRO A 318 -14.70 19.27 -5.86
N ASN A 319 -15.20 18.08 -5.48
CA ASN A 319 -16.53 17.85 -4.90
C ASN A 319 -16.54 17.80 -3.37
N VAL A 320 -15.38 17.70 -2.70
CA VAL A 320 -15.23 18.17 -1.33
C VAL A 320 -15.26 19.69 -1.42
N GLY A 321 -16.49 20.24 -1.56
CA GLY A 321 -16.75 21.50 -2.27
C GLY A 321 -15.72 22.58 -1.98
N SER A 322 -15.26 23.28 -3.02
CA SER A 322 -14.14 24.25 -3.15
C SER A 322 -13.49 24.91 -1.92
N ASN A 323 -14.16 24.98 -0.78
CA ASN A 323 -13.69 25.49 0.52
C ASN A 323 -13.47 24.39 1.59
N LYS A 324 -13.54 23.10 1.24
CA LYS A 324 -13.43 21.97 2.18
C LYS A 324 -12.36 20.98 1.72
N SER A 325 -11.08 21.26 1.92
CA SER A 325 -10.04 20.28 1.60
C SER A 325 -9.84 19.29 2.74
N PHE A 326 -9.90 17.99 2.45
CA PHE A 326 -9.32 16.98 3.33
C PHE A 326 -7.81 17.21 3.41
N ARG A 327 -7.26 17.43 4.61
CA ARG A 327 -5.93 18.07 4.73
C ARG A 327 -4.76 17.16 4.45
N ASP A 328 -4.94 15.85 4.55
CA ASP A 328 -3.88 14.87 4.27
C ASP A 328 -4.12 14.18 2.93
N PRO A 329 -3.52 14.66 1.82
CA PRO A 329 -3.70 14.05 0.51
C PRO A 329 -3.07 12.65 0.40
N GLN A 330 -2.23 12.25 1.36
CA GLN A 330 -1.60 10.92 1.36
C GLN A 330 -2.40 9.89 2.16
N ALA A 331 -3.48 10.27 2.86
CA ALA A 331 -4.37 9.28 3.44
C ALA A 331 -5.09 8.52 2.32
N MET A 332 -5.15 7.20 2.44
CA MET A 332 -5.80 6.32 1.48
C MET A 332 -7.23 6.03 1.95
N ALA A 333 -8.17 5.97 1.00
CA ALA A 333 -9.46 5.37 1.28
C ALA A 333 -9.26 3.86 1.40
N ILE A 334 -9.77 3.28 2.48
CA ILE A 334 -9.63 1.84 2.77
C ILE A 334 -10.99 1.16 2.91
N TRP A 335 -11.04 -0.12 2.55
CA TRP A 335 -12.17 -1.01 2.83
C TRP A 335 -11.72 -2.48 2.99
N VAL A 336 -12.67 -3.42 3.08
CA VAL A 336 -12.41 -4.86 3.31
C VAL A 336 -12.27 -5.68 2.02
N ASN A 337 -12.70 -5.15 0.87
CA ASN A 337 -12.60 -5.82 -0.43
C ASN A 337 -12.25 -4.81 -1.52
N ALA A 338 -11.49 -5.26 -2.52
CA ALA A 338 -11.23 -4.47 -3.72
C ALA A 338 -12.55 -4.16 -4.44
N GLY A 339 -12.64 -2.97 -5.06
CA GLY A 339 -13.80 -2.53 -5.83
C GLY A 339 -14.97 -1.94 -5.03
N ALA A 340 -14.87 -1.92 -3.70
CA ALA A 340 -15.90 -1.31 -2.84
C ALA A 340 -16.13 0.19 -3.11
N SER A 341 -15.21 0.88 -3.79
CA SER A 341 -15.40 2.28 -4.20
C SER A 341 -16.31 2.46 -5.42
N SER A 342 -16.52 1.40 -6.22
CA SER A 342 -17.24 1.46 -7.50
C SER A 342 -18.59 0.75 -7.48
N TYR A 343 -18.78 -0.20 -6.56
CA TYR A 343 -19.97 -1.04 -6.50
C TYR A 343 -20.52 -1.16 -5.07
N ALA A 344 -21.76 -1.65 -4.98
CA ALA A 344 -22.35 -2.01 -3.71
C ALA A 344 -21.47 -3.02 -2.96
N SER A 345 -20.88 -2.62 -1.84
CA SER A 345 -20.16 -3.55 -0.96
C SER A 345 -21.15 -4.52 -0.33
N THR A 346 -20.87 -5.82 -0.40
CA THR A 346 -21.65 -6.87 0.28
C THR A 346 -21.44 -6.86 1.79
N VAL A 347 -20.32 -6.28 2.25
CA VAL A 347 -20.05 -6.05 3.67
C VAL A 347 -20.73 -4.75 4.10
N THR A 348 -21.66 -4.90 5.05
CA THR A 348 -22.47 -3.81 5.61
C THR A 348 -21.80 -3.13 6.80
N ALA A 349 -20.87 -3.81 7.49
CA ALA A 349 -20.10 -3.21 8.58
C ALA A 349 -18.69 -3.78 8.72
N ALA A 350 -17.72 -2.91 9.00
CA ALA A 350 -16.35 -3.30 9.27
C ALA A 350 -15.74 -2.38 10.34
N THR A 351 -14.90 -2.94 11.21
CA THR A 351 -14.14 -2.15 12.20
C THR A 351 -12.66 -2.12 11.81
N PHE A 352 -12.17 -0.94 11.42
CA PHE A 352 -10.76 -0.71 11.11
C PHE A 352 -10.02 -0.25 12.35
N THR A 353 -8.83 -0.79 12.60
CA THR A 353 -8.06 -0.52 13.83
C THR A 353 -6.57 -0.26 13.53
N THR A 354 -6.02 0.73 14.22
CA THR A 354 -4.58 1.04 14.26
C THR A 354 -4.14 1.41 15.68
N THR A 355 -2.84 1.40 15.94
CA THR A 355 -2.24 1.83 17.20
C THR A 355 -1.46 3.13 17.01
N ILE A 356 -1.48 3.97 18.04
CA ILE A 356 -0.80 5.27 18.08
C ILE A 356 0.01 5.32 19.37
N THR A 357 1.29 5.66 19.30
CA THR A 357 2.16 5.76 20.47
C THR A 357 2.54 7.21 20.73
N ILE A 358 2.20 7.72 21.92
CA ILE A 358 2.56 9.07 22.37
C ILE A 358 3.69 8.94 23.42
N ALA A 359 4.91 9.32 23.03
CA ALA A 359 6.09 9.22 23.90
C ALA A 359 6.21 10.37 24.92
N GLY A 360 5.48 11.47 24.71
CA GLY A 360 5.55 12.70 25.53
C GLY A 360 4.40 12.83 26.52
N GLN A 361 4.01 14.07 26.83
CA GLN A 361 2.82 14.33 27.64
C GLN A 361 1.53 13.96 26.88
N ALA A 362 0.47 13.71 27.64
CA ALA A 362 -0.86 13.52 27.07
C ALA A 362 -1.19 14.74 26.18
N THR A 363 -1.66 14.47 24.97
CA THR A 363 -1.83 15.50 23.95
C THR A 363 -3.22 15.47 23.37
N GLN A 364 -3.72 16.63 22.99
CA GLN A 364 -4.88 16.72 22.13
C GLN A 364 -4.44 16.50 20.68
N ALA A 365 -5.18 15.67 19.97
CA ALA A 365 -5.01 15.36 18.57
C ALA A 365 -6.25 15.81 17.77
N LEU A 366 -6.06 15.97 16.46
CA LEU A 366 -7.07 16.39 15.50
C LEU A 366 -7.33 15.24 14.53
N LEU A 367 -8.53 14.66 14.55
CA LEU A 367 -8.96 13.64 13.60
C LEU A 367 -9.83 14.26 12.51
N ASP A 368 -9.37 14.17 11.28
CA ASP A 368 -10.18 14.41 10.08
C ASP A 368 -10.56 13.06 9.48
N ILE A 369 -11.84 12.90 9.12
CA ILE A 369 -12.39 11.62 8.66
C ILE A 369 -13.49 11.85 7.62
N MET A 370 -13.40 11.10 6.52
CA MET A 370 -14.43 10.95 5.49
C MET A 370 -14.92 9.51 5.49
N VAL A 371 -16.23 9.32 5.44
CA VAL A 371 -16.85 7.99 5.50
C VAL A 371 -18.03 7.87 4.55
N ASP A 372 -18.17 6.67 3.97
CA ASP A 372 -19.30 6.22 3.15
C ASP A 372 -19.83 4.91 3.79
N ASP A 373 -20.86 4.91 4.65
CA ASP A 373 -21.76 6.03 5.00
C ASP A 373 -21.56 6.56 6.43
N ILE A 374 -21.36 5.70 7.43
CA ILE A 374 -21.37 6.06 8.85
C ILE A 374 -20.15 5.47 9.53
N ALA A 375 -19.45 6.23 10.37
CA ALA A 375 -18.36 5.72 11.21
C ALA A 375 -18.56 6.11 12.68
N ASP A 376 -18.57 5.12 13.57
CA ASP A 376 -18.36 5.35 14.99
C ASP A 376 -16.85 5.34 15.28
N VAL A 377 -16.35 6.38 15.95
CA VAL A 377 -14.94 6.57 16.29
C VAL A 377 -14.71 6.16 17.73
N PHE A 378 -13.74 5.27 17.96
CA PHE A 378 -13.38 4.79 19.30
C PHE A 378 -11.90 5.04 19.60
N ILE A 379 -11.60 5.38 20.85
CA ILE A 379 -10.23 5.39 21.40
C ILE A 379 -10.20 4.49 22.62
N ASN A 380 -9.31 3.50 22.59
CA ASN A 380 -9.17 2.52 23.67
C ASN A 380 -10.51 1.85 24.03
N GLY A 381 -11.35 1.59 23.01
CA GLY A 381 -12.69 1.01 23.16
C GLY A 381 -13.79 1.98 23.61
N ALA A 382 -13.46 3.20 24.01
CA ALA A 382 -14.46 4.22 24.36
C ALA A 382 -14.96 4.94 23.10
N ASN A 383 -16.28 5.02 22.90
CA ASN A 383 -16.88 5.77 21.80
C ASN A 383 -16.65 7.27 22.03
N ILE A 384 -16.05 7.94 21.05
CA ILE A 384 -15.78 9.38 21.04
C ILE A 384 -16.90 10.13 20.33
N THR A 385 -17.27 9.69 19.12
CA THR A 385 -18.28 10.34 18.29
C THR A 385 -18.74 9.44 17.15
N THR A 386 -19.85 9.82 16.51
CA THR A 386 -20.32 9.21 15.27
C THR A 386 -20.27 10.25 14.15
N VAL A 387 -19.60 9.89 13.06
CA VAL A 387 -19.53 10.68 11.83
C VAL A 387 -20.43 10.05 10.80
N LYS A 388 -21.17 10.88 10.10
CA LYS A 388 -22.06 10.47 9.02
C LYS A 388 -21.65 11.25 7.80
N TRP A 389 -21.44 10.54 6.70
CA TRP A 389 -21.46 11.03 5.34
C TRP A 389 -20.27 11.97 5.05
N GLY A 390 -19.34 11.51 4.21
CA GLY A 390 -18.15 12.29 3.80
C GLY A 390 -18.13 12.61 2.30
N TRP A 391 -19.06 12.04 1.53
CA TRP A 391 -19.04 12.04 0.07
C TRP A 391 -20.12 12.93 -0.58
N ARG A 392 -21.14 13.38 0.18
CA ARG A 392 -22.25 14.17 -0.40
C ARG A 392 -21.90 15.64 -0.57
N TRP A 393 -22.32 16.21 -1.71
CA TRP A 393 -22.18 17.64 -2.04
C TRP A 393 -22.85 18.60 -1.03
N SER A 394 -23.80 18.13 -0.21
CA SER A 394 -24.56 18.96 0.73
C SER A 394 -23.80 19.41 1.98
N GLY A 395 -22.52 19.07 2.12
CA GLY A 395 -21.65 19.71 3.11
C GLY A 395 -21.63 19.05 4.50
N ASP A 396 -22.03 17.79 4.61
CA ASP A 396 -22.00 17.03 5.88
C ASP A 396 -20.60 16.56 6.29
N TYR A 397 -19.58 16.73 5.42
CA TYR A 397 -18.19 16.69 5.90
C TYR A 397 -18.05 17.72 7.01
N THR A 398 -17.84 17.23 8.23
CA THR A 398 -17.71 18.05 9.41
C THR A 398 -16.48 18.91 9.20
N ASN A 399 -16.68 20.21 8.90
CA ASN A 399 -15.62 21.20 8.67
C ASN A 399 -14.66 21.39 9.87
N ARG A 400 -14.65 20.48 10.84
CA ARG A 400 -13.93 20.58 12.09
C ARG A 400 -13.32 19.21 12.40
N PRO A 401 -11.99 19.13 12.51
CA PRO A 401 -11.37 17.93 13.04
C PRO A 401 -11.92 17.64 14.42
N ILE A 402 -12.19 16.37 14.67
CA ILE A 402 -12.64 15.87 15.97
C ILE A 402 -11.44 15.95 16.92
N LYS A 403 -11.62 16.67 18.03
CA LYS A 403 -10.60 16.76 19.07
C LYS A 403 -10.59 15.49 19.89
N ILE A 404 -9.46 14.80 19.89
CA ILE A 404 -9.26 13.54 20.62
C ILE A 404 -8.19 13.77 21.68
N ASN A 405 -8.45 13.37 22.92
CA ASN A 405 -7.44 13.36 23.95
C ASN A 405 -6.72 12.01 23.94
N LEU A 406 -5.40 12.04 23.71
CA LEU A 406 -4.57 10.84 23.70
C LEU A 406 -3.73 10.78 24.99
N PRO A 407 -3.85 9.72 25.80
CA PRO A 407 -2.96 9.51 26.94
C PRO A 407 -1.53 9.22 26.47
N VAL A 408 -0.58 9.36 27.40
CA VAL A 408 0.81 8.90 27.21
C VAL A 408 0.82 7.38 27.01
N GLY A 409 1.66 6.89 26.11
CA GLY A 409 1.79 5.48 25.77
C GLY A 409 1.00 5.09 24.51
N THR A 410 0.66 3.81 24.40
CA THR A 410 -0.03 3.25 23.23
C THR A 410 -1.54 3.37 23.40
N SER A 411 -2.20 4.01 22.44
CA SER A 411 -3.65 4.03 22.30
C SER A 411 -4.08 3.31 21.03
N THR A 412 -5.28 2.72 21.07
CA THR A 412 -5.91 2.07 19.91
C THR A 412 -6.98 3.00 19.36
N LEU A 413 -6.87 3.37 18.08
CA LEU A 413 -7.92 4.05 17.33
C LEU A 413 -8.68 3.01 16.50
N SER A 414 -10.00 2.96 16.69
CA SER A 414 -10.89 2.09 15.93
C SER A 414 -12.00 2.89 15.26
N LEU A 415 -12.30 2.56 14.00
CA LEU A 415 -13.37 3.13 13.20
C LEU A 415 -14.35 2.01 12.84
N ARG A 416 -15.52 1.98 13.48
CA ARG A 416 -16.60 1.05 13.12
C ARG A 416 -17.44 1.69 12.03
N VAL A 417 -17.19 1.27 10.80
CA VAL A 417 -17.83 1.82 9.61
C VAL A 417 -19.02 0.95 9.22
N GLN A 418 -20.14 1.59 8.90
CA GLN A 418 -21.37 0.97 8.40
C GLN A 418 -21.65 1.50 7.00
N ASN A 419 -21.81 0.58 6.04
CA ASN A 419 -22.28 0.84 4.69
C ASN A 419 -23.79 0.58 4.64
N THR A 420 -24.58 1.60 4.33
CA THR A 420 -26.04 1.49 4.23
C THR A 420 -26.51 1.14 2.81
N GLY A 421 -25.60 1.10 1.85
CA GLY A 421 -25.82 0.63 0.49
C GLY A 421 -24.94 1.36 -0.51
N GLY A 422 -24.59 0.68 -1.61
CA GLY A 422 -23.67 1.27 -2.60
C GLY A 422 -22.20 1.19 -2.17
N PRO A 423 -21.35 2.07 -2.71
CA PRO A 423 -19.92 2.09 -2.39
C PRO A 423 -19.65 2.22 -0.90
N ALA A 424 -18.53 1.67 -0.45
CA ALA A 424 -18.12 1.72 0.95
C ALA A 424 -16.63 2.02 1.07
N ARG A 425 -16.31 2.98 1.94
CA ARG A 425 -14.93 3.45 2.15
C ARG A 425 -14.83 4.35 3.37
N VAL A 426 -13.66 4.37 3.97
CA VAL A 426 -13.28 5.35 4.99
C VAL A 426 -11.88 5.88 4.70
N ALA A 427 -11.68 7.19 4.85
CA ALA A 427 -10.36 7.80 4.90
C ALA A 427 -10.27 8.62 6.18
N ALA A 428 -9.19 8.49 6.92
CA ALA A 428 -8.97 9.26 8.13
C ALA A 428 -7.49 9.59 8.29
N TYR A 429 -7.20 10.76 8.85
CA TYR A 429 -5.86 11.08 9.32
C TYR A 429 -5.95 11.78 10.68
N LEU A 430 -5.03 11.42 11.56
CA LEU A 430 -4.91 11.95 12.90
C LEU A 430 -3.62 12.75 12.99
N SER A 431 -3.70 14.00 13.43
CA SER A 431 -2.55 14.88 13.61
C SER A 431 -2.45 15.40 15.04
N SER A 432 -1.31 16.00 15.39
CA SER A 432 -1.12 16.79 16.60
C SER A 432 -2.11 17.96 16.67
N SER A 433 -2.30 18.53 17.87
CA SER A 433 -3.22 19.66 18.08
C SER A 433 -2.92 20.91 17.26
N ASP A 434 -1.67 21.09 16.83
CA ASP A 434 -1.25 22.17 15.92
C ASP A 434 -1.44 21.83 14.43
N GLY A 435 -1.82 20.58 14.11
CA GLY A 435 -2.01 20.09 12.76
C GLY A 435 -0.72 19.79 11.97
N ASN A 436 0.46 19.93 12.58
CA ASN A 436 1.73 19.85 11.85
C ASN A 436 2.35 18.45 11.83
N THR A 437 2.02 17.60 12.80
CA THR A 437 2.58 16.24 12.91
C THR A 437 1.49 15.23 12.63
N VAL A 438 1.68 14.37 11.63
CA VAL A 438 0.77 13.24 11.39
C VAL A 438 1.11 12.10 12.34
N LEU A 439 0.15 11.71 13.18
CA LEU A 439 0.26 10.62 14.13
C LEU A 439 -0.09 9.27 13.50
N THR A 440 -1.13 9.24 12.66
CA THR A 440 -1.49 8.09 11.82
C THR A 440 -2.40 8.54 10.68
N ARG A 441 -2.49 7.74 9.62
CA ARG A 441 -3.43 7.92 8.52
C ARG A 441 -3.88 6.57 7.98
N THR A 442 -5.05 6.51 7.37
CA THR A 442 -5.56 5.28 6.76
C THR A 442 -4.69 4.85 5.59
N ASN A 443 -4.29 3.58 5.61
CA ASN A 443 -3.53 2.87 4.60
C ASN A 443 -3.67 1.35 4.85
N SER A 444 -2.96 0.54 4.06
CA SER A 444 -2.94 -0.92 4.15
C SER A 444 -2.36 -1.49 5.46
N ALA A 445 -1.69 -0.67 6.29
CA ALA A 445 -1.20 -1.13 7.59
C ALA A 445 -2.32 -1.29 8.63
N TRP A 446 -3.49 -0.66 8.43
CA TRP A 446 -4.63 -0.84 9.32
C TRP A 446 -5.16 -2.27 9.23
N THR A 447 -5.65 -2.79 10.35
CA THR A 447 -6.31 -4.12 10.38
C THR A 447 -7.82 -3.95 10.43
N TYR A 448 -8.57 -4.97 10.02
CA TYR A 448 -10.03 -4.93 10.11
C TYR A 448 -10.65 -6.20 10.68
N THR A 449 -11.89 -6.07 11.16
CA THR A 449 -12.81 -7.17 11.45
C THR A 449 -14.16 -6.86 10.83
N VAL A 450 -14.79 -7.85 10.18
CA VAL A 450 -16.17 -7.73 9.67
C VAL A 450 -17.14 -8.01 10.81
N GLY A 451 -18.18 -7.19 10.92
CA GLY A 451 -19.17 -7.24 12.01
C GLY A 451 -20.53 -7.76 11.59
#